data_AF-A0A958IKU0-F1
#
_entry.id   AF-A0A958IKU0-F1
#
_cell.length_a   1.000
_cell.length_b   1.000
_cell.length_c   1.000
_cell.angle_alpha   90.00
_cell.angle_beta   90.00
_cell.angle_gamma   90.00
#
_symmetry.space_group_name_H-M   'P 1'
#
loop_
_entity.id
_entity.type
_entity.pdbx_description
1 polymer ?
#
loop_
_entity_poly.entity_id
_entity_poly.type
_entity_poly.pdbx_seq_one_letter_code
_entity_poly.pdbx_strand_id
1 'polypeptide(L)'
;WDAGLKYFEKATSVDPFSIKFYTIAASNYIDIGEFDKAREIIEDGRELSGDYILGASTEAILAVFNNNFDLADSLAAVAESFNPNFGAVAKAYVFAARGEAEKALALHKDEQIYLLLNMPDEALTLLETYAEHPTRSLYQYLTRFPLFKKFSDNPRFQQLVEKEKLKLAKFAPKYQSLIP
;
A
#
# COMPACT_ATOMS: atom_id res chain seq x y z
N TRP A 1 -5.03 -9.15 7.63
CA TRP A 1 -4.40 -7.87 7.97
C TRP A 1 -4.49 -7.56 9.46
N ASP A 2 -5.65 -7.72 10.11
CA ASP A 2 -5.82 -7.31 11.52
C ASP A 2 -4.82 -7.92 12.52
N ALA A 3 -4.49 -9.22 12.42
CA ALA A 3 -3.45 -9.81 13.26
C ALA A 3 -2.05 -9.28 12.92
N GLY A 4 -1.75 -9.04 11.63
CA GLY A 4 -0.49 -8.47 11.16
C GLY A 4 -0.28 -7.04 11.63
N LEU A 5 -1.34 -6.21 11.60
CA LEU A 5 -1.32 -4.84 12.11
C LEU A 5 -1.02 -4.80 13.60
N LYS A 6 -1.62 -5.69 14.39
CA LYS A 6 -1.29 -5.85 15.82
C LYS A 6 0.18 -6.20 16.07
N TYR A 7 0.82 -6.97 15.18
CA TYR A 7 2.26 -7.23 15.30
C TYR A 7 3.10 -6.01 14.94
N PHE A 8 2.66 -5.16 14.03
CA PHE A 8 3.36 -3.90 13.73
C PHE A 8 3.21 -2.90 14.88
N GLU A 9 2.02 -2.76 15.45
CA GLU A 9 1.79 -1.99 16.68
C GLU A 9 2.64 -2.53 17.85
N LYS A 10 2.79 -3.86 17.95
CA LYS A 10 3.71 -4.45 18.92
C LYS A 10 5.17 -4.19 18.56
N ALA A 11 5.55 -4.22 17.28
CA ALA A 11 6.92 -3.98 16.85
C ALA A 11 7.34 -2.54 17.17
N THR A 12 6.47 -1.56 16.95
CA THR A 12 6.70 -0.16 17.38
C THR A 12 6.73 -0.04 18.91
N SER A 13 6.01 -0.88 19.67
CA SER A 13 6.16 -0.90 21.15
C SER A 13 7.46 -1.54 21.65
N VAL A 14 8.04 -2.48 20.89
CA VAL A 14 9.26 -3.22 21.28
C VAL A 14 10.52 -2.49 20.86
N ASP A 15 10.53 -1.88 19.66
CA ASP A 15 11.59 -1.02 19.18
C ASP A 15 10.97 0.28 18.63
N PRO A 16 10.65 1.23 19.52
CA PRO A 16 10.00 2.48 19.15
C PRO A 16 10.90 3.38 18.30
N PHE A 17 12.20 3.14 18.22
CA PHE A 17 13.13 3.99 17.47
C PHE A 17 13.36 3.52 16.04
N SER A 18 12.83 2.35 15.67
CA SER A 18 12.89 1.86 14.29
C SER A 18 11.81 2.52 13.42
N ILE A 19 12.19 3.65 12.82
CA ILE A 19 11.43 4.40 11.80
C ILE A 19 10.82 3.48 10.72
N LYS A 20 11.54 2.42 10.36
CA LYS A 20 11.12 1.43 9.36
C LYS A 20 9.79 0.75 9.71
N PHE A 21 9.52 0.49 11.00
CA PHE A 21 8.27 -0.15 11.40
C PHE A 21 7.07 0.78 11.20
N TYR A 22 7.23 2.07 11.46
CA TYR A 22 6.20 3.07 11.16
C TYR A 22 5.93 3.15 9.66
N THR A 23 6.98 3.16 8.82
CA THR A 23 6.80 3.25 7.36
C THR A 23 6.05 2.03 6.81
N ILE A 24 6.41 0.83 7.29
CA ILE A 24 5.73 -0.41 6.90
C ILE A 24 4.29 -0.40 7.41
N ALA A 25 4.05 -0.03 8.67
CA ALA A 25 2.71 0.01 9.25
C ALA A 25 1.79 1.00 8.50
N ALA A 26 2.28 2.20 8.20
CA ALA A 26 1.55 3.20 7.43
C ALA A 26 1.21 2.69 6.02
N SER A 27 2.17 2.09 5.31
CA SER A 27 1.92 1.49 3.99
C SER A 27 0.87 0.39 4.05
N ASN A 28 0.88 -0.47 5.08
CA ASN A 28 -0.15 -1.50 5.24
C ASN A 28 -1.52 -0.89 5.50
N TYR A 29 -1.61 0.20 6.26
CA TYR A 29 -2.87 0.91 6.48
C TYR A 29 -3.40 1.57 5.20
N ILE A 30 -2.52 2.12 4.35
CA ILE A 30 -2.87 2.61 3.00
C ILE A 30 -3.46 1.48 2.15
N ASP A 31 -2.79 0.32 2.11
CA ASP A 31 -3.23 -0.83 1.31
C ASP A 31 -4.63 -1.33 1.67
N ILE A 32 -5.10 -1.08 2.90
CA ILE A 32 -6.46 -1.48 3.32
C ILE A 32 -7.44 -0.29 3.39
N GLY A 33 -7.03 0.90 2.93
CA GLY A 33 -7.88 2.09 2.88
C GLY A 33 -8.06 2.83 4.20
N GLU A 34 -7.32 2.46 5.25
CA GLU A 34 -7.41 3.07 6.57
C GLU A 34 -6.49 4.30 6.65
N PHE A 35 -6.78 5.30 5.80
CA PHE A 35 -5.89 6.45 5.57
C PHE A 35 -5.65 7.32 6.82
N ASP A 36 -6.64 7.45 7.71
CA ASP A 36 -6.46 8.20 8.96
C ASP A 36 -5.49 7.51 9.91
N LYS A 37 -5.54 6.17 9.99
CA LYS A 37 -4.55 5.40 10.77
C LYS A 37 -3.17 5.46 10.14
N ALA A 38 -3.09 5.42 8.81
CA ALA A 38 -1.81 5.61 8.13
C ALA A 38 -1.20 6.98 8.46
N ARG A 39 -2.02 8.04 8.56
CA ARG A 39 -1.58 9.37 8.98
C ARG A 39 -1.06 9.37 10.42
N GLU A 40 -1.81 8.82 11.36
CA GLU A 40 -1.42 8.71 12.78
C GLU A 40 -0.05 8.03 12.93
N ILE A 41 0.16 6.89 12.26
CA ILE A 41 1.43 6.16 12.30
C ILE A 41 2.61 6.97 11.71
N ILE A 42 2.36 7.76 10.67
CA ILE A 42 3.38 8.65 10.08
C ILE A 42 3.72 9.79 11.05
N GLU A 43 2.71 10.37 11.71
CA GLU A 43 2.88 11.42 12.71
C GLU A 43 3.70 10.91 13.90
N ASP A 44 3.37 9.73 14.45
CA ASP A 44 4.15 9.08 15.51
C ASP A 44 5.63 8.89 15.11
N GLY A 45 5.87 8.37 13.89
CA GLY A 45 7.22 8.18 13.37
C GLY A 45 8.01 9.49 13.25
N ARG A 46 7.33 10.60 12.96
CA ARG A 46 7.93 11.93 12.84
C ARG A 46 8.24 12.55 14.19
N GLU A 47 7.42 12.33 15.21
CA GLU A 47 7.73 12.78 16.57
C GLU A 47 9.00 12.11 17.12
N LEU A 48 9.25 10.86 16.74
CA LEU A 48 10.41 10.08 17.17
C LEU A 48 11.68 10.41 16.40
N SER A 49 11.55 10.68 15.10
CA SER A 49 12.67 11.12 14.26
C SER A 49 12.32 12.45 13.62
N GLY A 50 12.93 13.53 14.11
CA GLY A 50 12.72 14.89 13.59
C GLY A 50 12.95 15.01 12.07
N ASP A 51 13.64 14.05 11.46
CA ASP A 51 13.73 13.83 10.01
C ASP A 51 13.15 12.45 9.62
N TYR A 52 11.83 12.37 9.45
CA TYR A 52 11.13 11.16 8.95
C TYR A 52 11.29 10.96 7.44
N ILE A 53 12.50 11.19 6.95
CA ILE A 53 12.84 11.15 5.52
C ILE A 53 12.55 9.76 4.92
N LEU A 54 12.72 8.69 5.70
CA LEU A 54 12.46 7.33 5.26
C LEU A 54 11.00 7.08 4.87
N GLY A 55 10.05 7.75 5.52
CA GLY A 55 8.62 7.60 5.23
C GLY A 55 8.05 8.62 4.26
N ALA A 56 8.86 9.56 3.75
CA ALA A 56 8.40 10.60 2.83
C ALA A 56 7.71 10.02 1.58
N SER A 57 8.20 8.89 1.05
CA SER A 57 7.56 8.21 -0.10
C SER A 57 6.17 7.68 0.25
N THR A 58 6.01 7.05 1.42
CA THR A 58 4.72 6.53 1.91
C THR A 58 3.74 7.67 2.21
N GLU A 59 4.22 8.76 2.79
CA GLU A 59 3.40 9.94 3.04
C GLU A 59 2.98 10.64 1.74
N ALA A 60 3.84 10.68 0.73
CA ALA A 60 3.47 11.19 -0.60
C ALA A 60 2.33 10.37 -1.22
N ILE A 61 2.39 9.03 -1.11
CA ILE A 61 1.34 8.13 -1.57
C ILE A 61 0.03 8.37 -0.80
N LEU A 62 0.10 8.52 0.53
CA LEU A 62 -1.06 8.88 1.35
C LEU A 62 -1.66 10.24 0.95
N ALA A 63 -0.82 11.22 0.64
CA ALA A 63 -1.25 12.54 0.19
C ALA A 63 -1.96 12.44 -1.17
N VAL A 64 -1.50 11.59 -2.10
CA VAL A 64 -2.21 11.28 -3.34
C VAL A 64 -3.61 10.74 -3.08
N PHE A 65 -3.77 9.75 -2.19
CA PHE A 65 -5.09 9.19 -1.87
C PHE A 65 -6.02 10.19 -1.16
N ASN A 66 -5.46 11.19 -0.49
CA ASN A 66 -6.20 12.31 0.11
C ASN A 66 -6.39 13.50 -0.85
N ASN A 67 -6.01 13.38 -2.12
CA ASN A 67 -6.04 14.45 -3.13
C ASN A 67 -5.23 15.71 -2.75
N ASN A 68 -4.23 15.58 -1.89
CA ASN A 68 -3.31 16.66 -1.53
C ASN A 68 -2.05 16.60 -2.39
N PHE A 69 -2.18 17.03 -3.65
CA PHE A 69 -1.12 16.88 -4.64
C PHE A 69 0.10 17.79 -4.39
N ASP A 70 -0.10 18.97 -3.80
CA ASP A 70 1.01 19.88 -3.46
C ASP A 70 1.92 19.25 -2.39
N LEU A 71 1.31 18.66 -1.36
CA LEU A 71 2.05 17.92 -0.34
C LEU A 71 2.73 16.69 -0.95
N ALA A 72 2.03 15.95 -1.83
CA ALA A 72 2.58 14.78 -2.48
C ALA A 72 3.83 15.11 -3.33
N ASP A 73 3.81 16.20 -4.11
CA ASP A 73 4.96 16.66 -4.89
C ASP A 73 6.14 17.03 -3.97
N SER A 74 5.88 17.77 -2.90
CA SER A 74 6.92 18.16 -1.93
C SER A 74 7.57 16.93 -1.28
N LEU A 75 6.76 15.97 -0.84
CA LEU A 75 7.24 14.74 -0.20
C LEU A 75 7.96 13.82 -1.18
N ALA A 76 7.51 13.77 -2.45
CA ALA A 76 8.20 13.01 -3.49
C ALA A 76 9.61 13.57 -3.75
N ALA A 77 9.79 14.89 -3.71
CA ALA A 77 11.11 15.53 -3.80
C ALA A 77 12.00 15.21 -2.59
N VAL A 78 11.42 15.21 -1.37
CA VAL A 78 12.14 14.77 -0.15
C VAL A 78 12.57 13.31 -0.28
N ALA A 79 11.67 12.42 -0.69
CA ALA A 79 11.97 11.00 -0.89
C ALA A 79 13.08 10.79 -1.93
N GLU A 80 13.06 11.54 -3.03
CA GLU A 80 14.10 11.51 -4.08
C GLU A 80 15.47 11.93 -3.55
N SER A 81 15.52 12.98 -2.73
CA SER A 81 16.77 13.48 -2.15
C SER A 81 17.48 12.45 -1.27
N PHE A 82 16.72 11.56 -0.65
CA PHE A 82 17.23 10.45 0.16
C PHE A 82 17.56 9.23 -0.68
N ASN A 83 16.63 8.84 -1.55
CA ASN A 83 16.79 7.72 -2.46
C ASN A 83 16.02 7.98 -3.75
N PRO A 84 16.69 8.07 -4.91
CA PRO A 84 16.03 8.32 -6.19
C PRO A 84 14.91 7.32 -6.52
N ASN A 85 15.04 6.06 -6.09
CA ASN A 85 14.00 5.05 -6.30
C ASN A 85 12.75 5.32 -5.46
N PHE A 86 12.90 5.82 -4.23
CA PHE A 86 11.74 6.18 -3.39
C PHE A 86 11.02 7.41 -3.93
N GLY A 87 11.78 8.36 -4.47
CA GLY A 87 11.25 9.49 -5.23
C GLY A 87 10.50 9.05 -6.49
N ALA A 88 11.09 8.14 -7.27
CA ALA A 88 10.47 7.63 -8.50
C ALA A 88 9.12 6.96 -8.23
N VAL A 89 9.01 6.11 -7.18
CA VAL A 89 7.74 5.50 -6.78
C VAL A 89 6.71 6.58 -6.40
N ALA A 90 7.07 7.51 -5.51
CA ALA A 90 6.15 8.57 -5.09
C ALA A 90 5.66 9.44 -6.27
N LYS A 91 6.57 9.85 -7.16
CA LYS A 91 6.23 10.61 -8.38
C LYS A 91 5.32 9.82 -9.32
N ALA A 92 5.50 8.50 -9.42
CA ALA A 92 4.65 7.66 -10.25
C ALA A 92 3.19 7.69 -9.77
N TYR A 93 2.94 7.65 -8.46
CA TYR A 93 1.59 7.79 -7.89
C TYR A 93 1.00 9.18 -8.16
N VAL A 94 1.80 10.24 -8.02
CA VAL A 94 1.36 11.61 -8.31
C VAL A 94 0.96 11.75 -9.78
N PHE A 95 1.80 11.29 -10.71
CA PHE A 95 1.48 11.30 -12.14
C PHE A 95 0.25 10.45 -12.46
N ALA A 96 0.13 9.26 -11.85
CA ALA A 96 -1.00 8.38 -12.05
C ALA A 96 -2.32 9.05 -11.63
N ALA A 97 -2.35 9.68 -10.46
CA ALA A 97 -3.53 10.38 -9.96
C ALA A 97 -3.91 11.61 -10.79
N ARG A 98 -2.94 12.21 -11.51
CA ARG A 98 -3.15 13.29 -12.49
C ARG A 98 -3.54 12.80 -13.88
N GLY A 99 -3.60 11.48 -14.10
CA GLY A 99 -3.88 10.88 -15.41
C GLY A 99 -2.71 10.91 -16.39
N GLU A 100 -1.50 11.23 -15.92
CA GLU A 100 -0.28 11.32 -16.72
C GLU A 100 0.35 9.93 -16.91
N ALA A 101 -0.36 9.03 -17.60
CA ALA A 101 -0.04 7.61 -17.73
C ALA A 101 1.39 7.33 -18.18
N GLU A 102 1.86 8.00 -19.23
CA GLU A 102 3.20 7.76 -19.77
C GLU A 102 4.30 8.07 -18.75
N LYS A 103 4.16 9.17 -18.00
CA LYS A 103 5.14 9.56 -16.97
C LYS A 103 5.09 8.62 -15.78
N ALA A 104 3.88 8.26 -15.32
CA ALA A 104 3.71 7.32 -14.22
C ALA A 104 4.37 5.97 -14.52
N LEU A 105 4.01 5.37 -15.66
CA LEU A 105 4.45 4.03 -16.07
C LEU A 105 5.92 3.96 -16.49
N ALA A 106 6.53 5.09 -16.83
CA ALA A 106 7.98 5.19 -17.05
C ALA A 106 8.77 5.10 -15.75
N LEU A 107 8.20 5.56 -14.63
CA LEU A 107 8.85 5.56 -13.32
C LEU A 107 8.59 4.29 -12.53
N HIS A 108 7.33 3.84 -12.49
CA HIS A 108 6.95 2.67 -11.71
C HIS A 108 5.70 2.00 -12.27
N LYS A 109 5.61 0.69 -12.09
CA LYS A 109 4.47 -0.13 -12.52
C LYS A 109 4.03 -0.99 -11.36
N ASP A 110 2.88 -0.65 -10.80
CA ASP A 110 2.19 -1.42 -9.77
C ASP A 110 0.69 -1.39 -10.02
N GLU A 111 -0.06 -2.23 -9.30
CA GLU A 111 -1.49 -2.36 -9.48
C GLU A 111 -2.25 -1.11 -9.08
N GLN A 112 -1.86 -0.40 -8.02
CA GLN A 112 -2.50 0.83 -7.57
C GLN A 112 -2.30 1.96 -8.59
N ILE A 113 -1.11 2.07 -9.20
CA ILE A 113 -0.85 2.98 -10.33
C ILE A 113 -1.79 2.68 -11.50
N TYR A 114 -1.93 1.41 -11.89
CA TYR A 114 -2.87 1.03 -12.95
C TYR A 114 -4.32 1.37 -12.57
N LEU A 115 -4.74 1.12 -11.33
CA LEU A 115 -6.08 1.46 -10.86
C LEU A 115 -6.33 2.98 -10.85
N LEU A 116 -5.34 3.78 -10.46
CA LEU A 116 -5.40 5.25 -10.51
C LEU A 116 -5.54 5.75 -11.95
N LEU A 117 -4.87 5.09 -12.90
CA LEU A 117 -4.96 5.37 -14.34
C LEU A 117 -6.21 4.79 -15.02
N ASN A 118 -7.12 4.16 -14.28
CA ASN A 118 -8.29 3.49 -14.81
C ASN A 118 -7.95 2.39 -15.85
N MET A 119 -6.88 1.63 -15.57
CA MET A 119 -6.35 0.51 -16.36
C MET A 119 -6.58 -0.83 -15.63
N PRO A 120 -7.83 -1.33 -15.54
CA PRO A 120 -8.14 -2.48 -14.70
C PRO A 120 -7.55 -3.79 -15.19
N ASP A 121 -7.41 -4.00 -16.50
CA ASP A 121 -6.94 -5.28 -17.02
C ASP A 121 -5.46 -5.50 -16.72
N GLU A 122 -4.65 -4.45 -16.76
CA GLU A 122 -3.25 -4.43 -16.37
C GLU A 122 -3.11 -4.64 -14.85
N ALA A 123 -3.92 -3.94 -14.05
CA ALA A 123 -3.96 -4.13 -12.60
C ALA A 123 -4.30 -5.59 -12.24
N LEU A 124 -5.34 -6.16 -12.86
CA LEU A 124 -5.76 -7.54 -12.61
C LEU A 124 -4.70 -8.56 -13.04
N THR A 125 -4.02 -8.34 -14.16
CA THR A 125 -2.92 -9.21 -14.62
C THR A 125 -1.79 -9.26 -13.60
N LEU A 126 -1.44 -8.11 -13.01
CA LEU A 126 -0.41 -8.05 -11.99
C LEU A 126 -0.85 -8.72 -10.68
N LEU A 127 -2.09 -8.47 -10.26
CA LEU A 127 -2.68 -9.10 -9.07
C LEU A 127 -2.79 -10.62 -9.19
N GLU A 128 -3.14 -11.13 -10.37
CA GLU A 128 -3.17 -12.57 -10.65
C GLU A 128 -1.78 -13.19 -10.50
N THR A 129 -0.74 -12.50 -10.99
CA THR A 129 0.66 -12.92 -10.79
C THR A 129 1.00 -12.98 -9.30
N TYR A 130 0.62 -11.97 -8.52
CA TYR A 130 0.82 -11.98 -7.06
C TYR A 130 0.05 -13.12 -6.37
N ALA A 131 -1.13 -13.45 -6.88
CA ALA A 131 -1.97 -14.53 -6.40
C ALA A 131 -1.44 -15.94 -6.77
N GLU A 132 -0.41 -16.07 -7.59
CA GLU A 132 0.28 -17.35 -7.80
C GLU A 132 1.18 -17.71 -6.62
N HIS A 133 1.56 -16.75 -5.78
CA HIS A 133 2.42 -17.01 -4.63
C HIS A 133 1.73 -17.98 -3.64
N PRO A 134 2.34 -19.14 -3.34
CA PRO A 134 1.63 -20.26 -2.72
C PRO A 134 1.22 -19.99 -1.28
N THR A 135 1.95 -19.13 -0.56
CA THR A 135 1.75 -18.88 0.88
C THR A 135 1.16 -17.50 1.20
N ARG A 136 0.85 -16.70 0.17
CA ARG A 136 0.27 -15.36 0.34
C ARG A 136 -1.16 -15.38 -0.18
N SER A 137 -2.10 -14.91 0.65
CA SER A 137 -3.45 -14.59 0.20
C SER A 137 -3.61 -13.08 0.07
N LEU A 138 -4.15 -12.62 -1.06
CA LEU A 138 -4.50 -11.23 -1.31
C LEU A 138 -5.93 -10.89 -0.89
N TYR A 139 -6.70 -11.85 -0.38
CA TYR A 139 -8.15 -11.70 -0.17
C TYR A 139 -8.53 -10.43 0.59
N GLN A 140 -7.80 -10.17 1.68
CA GLN A 140 -8.06 -9.04 2.54
C GLN A 140 -7.65 -7.70 1.90
N TYR A 141 -6.68 -7.69 0.99
CA TYR A 141 -6.32 -6.50 0.19
C TYR A 141 -7.39 -6.21 -0.86
N LEU A 142 -7.76 -7.24 -1.63
CA LEU A 142 -8.76 -7.13 -2.70
C LEU A 142 -10.13 -6.66 -2.18
N THR A 143 -10.50 -7.03 -0.95
CA THR A 143 -11.82 -6.71 -0.38
C THR A 143 -11.87 -5.40 0.41
N ARG A 144 -10.73 -4.81 0.77
CA ARG A 144 -10.67 -3.60 1.62
C ARG A 144 -10.14 -2.38 0.89
N PHE A 145 -9.24 -2.54 -0.07
CA PHE A 145 -8.64 -1.40 -0.73
C PHE A 145 -9.70 -0.62 -1.56
N PRO A 146 -9.89 0.69 -1.30
CA PRO A 146 -11.03 1.44 -1.84
C PRO A 146 -11.09 1.48 -3.37
N LEU A 147 -9.93 1.46 -4.05
CA LEU A 147 -9.88 1.51 -5.51
C LEU A 147 -10.53 0.29 -6.18
N PHE A 148 -10.57 -0.87 -5.51
CA PHE A 148 -11.22 -2.06 -6.06
C PHE A 148 -12.73 -1.96 -6.14
N LYS A 149 -13.37 -1.04 -5.41
CA LYS A 149 -14.83 -0.87 -5.43
C LYS A 149 -15.35 -0.58 -6.84
N LYS A 150 -14.58 0.11 -7.68
CA LYS A 150 -14.95 0.42 -9.07
C LYS A 150 -14.97 -0.82 -9.97
N PHE A 151 -14.40 -1.93 -9.52
CA PHE A 151 -14.21 -3.15 -10.30
C PHE A 151 -14.95 -4.36 -9.69
N SER A 152 -15.82 -4.13 -8.70
CA SER A 152 -16.58 -5.19 -8.03
C SER A 152 -17.43 -6.05 -8.97
N ASP A 153 -17.85 -5.47 -10.10
CA ASP A 153 -18.71 -6.11 -11.08
C ASP A 153 -17.91 -6.81 -12.19
N ASN A 154 -16.57 -6.68 -12.19
CA ASN A 154 -15.72 -7.35 -13.17
C ASN A 154 -15.63 -8.86 -12.85
N PRO A 155 -16.03 -9.76 -13.78
CA PRO A 155 -16.00 -11.21 -13.52
C PRO A 155 -14.61 -11.76 -13.19
N ARG A 156 -13.55 -11.21 -13.79
CA ARG A 156 -12.16 -11.61 -13.54
C ARG A 156 -11.74 -11.24 -12.12
N PHE A 157 -12.13 -10.03 -11.67
CA PHE A 157 -11.91 -9.61 -10.29
C PHE A 157 -12.66 -10.49 -9.28
N GLN A 158 -13.94 -10.80 -9.54
CA GLN A 158 -14.74 -11.68 -8.67
C GLN A 158 -14.13 -13.09 -8.55
N GLN A 159 -13.67 -13.67 -9.66
CA GLN A 159 -12.98 -14.96 -9.66
C GLN A 159 -11.69 -14.92 -8.85
N LEU A 160 -10.90 -13.85 -8.99
CA LEU A 160 -9.69 -13.65 -8.20
C LEU A 160 -10.00 -13.56 -6.70
N VAL A 161 -11.01 -12.78 -6.31
CA VAL A 161 -11.44 -12.65 -4.91
C VAL A 161 -11.83 -14.01 -4.32
N GLU A 162 -12.65 -14.79 -5.02
CA GLU A 162 -13.08 -16.11 -4.53
C GLU A 162 -11.91 -17.11 -4.47
N LYS A 163 -11.00 -17.10 -5.45
CA LYS A 163 -9.75 -17.90 -5.40
C LYS A 163 -8.93 -17.57 -4.15
N GLU A 164 -8.70 -16.29 -3.88
CA GLU A 164 -7.88 -15.86 -2.76
C GLU A 164 -8.56 -16.07 -1.40
N LYS A 165 -9.90 -16.04 -1.35
CA LYS A 165 -10.71 -16.40 -0.18
C LYS A 165 -10.53 -17.87 0.19
N LEU A 166 -10.63 -18.77 -0.80
CA LEU A 166 -10.41 -20.20 -0.59
C LEU A 166 -8.97 -20.47 -0.14
N LYS A 167 -8.00 -19.76 -0.72
CA LYS A 167 -6.61 -19.83 -0.29
C LYS A 167 -6.45 -19.38 1.18
N LEU A 168 -7.06 -18.28 1.58
CA LEU A 168 -7.02 -17.82 2.97
C LEU A 168 -7.62 -18.86 3.92
N ALA A 169 -8.78 -19.43 3.58
CA ALA A 169 -9.44 -20.45 4.40
C ALA A 169 -8.58 -21.71 4.57
N LYS A 170 -7.79 -22.10 3.56
CA LYS A 170 -6.83 -23.21 3.64
C LYS A 170 -5.68 -22.92 4.62
N PHE A 171 -5.21 -21.68 4.69
CA PHE A 171 -4.06 -21.31 5.53
C PHE A 171 -4.45 -20.83 6.92
N ALA A 172 -5.61 -20.22 7.11
CA ALA A 172 -6.02 -19.63 8.38
C ALA A 172 -5.89 -20.60 9.56
N PRO A 173 -6.35 -21.88 9.49
CA PRO A 173 -6.19 -22.82 10.60
C PRO A 173 -4.73 -23.12 10.96
N LYS A 174 -3.82 -23.09 9.97
CA LYS A 174 -2.40 -23.39 10.15
C LYS A 174 -1.66 -22.29 10.92
N TYR A 175 -2.12 -21.05 10.80
CA TYR A 175 -1.48 -19.88 11.42
C TYR A 175 -2.27 -19.31 12.59
N GLN A 176 -3.50 -19.78 12.83
CA GLN A 176 -4.32 -19.39 13.96
C GLN A 176 -3.66 -19.72 15.31
N SER A 177 -2.83 -20.77 15.36
CA SER A 177 -2.02 -21.13 16.53
C SER A 177 -0.78 -20.25 16.76
N LEU A 178 -0.41 -19.41 15.79
CA LEU A 178 0.71 -18.47 15.92
C LEU A 178 0.28 -17.09 16.42
N ILE A 179 -1.03 -16.83 16.45
CA ILE A 179 -1.62 -15.61 17.01
C ILE A 179 -1.84 -15.87 18.51
N PRO A 180 -1.01 -15.30 19.40
CA PRO A 180 -1.11 -15.52 20.85
C PRO A 180 -2.38 -14.91 21.44
#